data_AF-A0A2V2Q0N5-F1
#
_entry.id   AF-A0A2V2Q0N5-F1
#
_cell.length_a   1.000
_cell.length_b   1.000
_cell.length_c   1.000
_cell.angle_alpha   90.00
_cell.angle_beta   90.00
_cell.angle_gamma   90.00
#
_symmetry.space_group_name_H-M   'P 1'
#
loop_
_entity.id
_entity.type
_entity.pdbx_description
1 polymer ?
#
loop_
_entity_poly.entity_id
_entity_poly.type
_entity_poly.pdbx_seq_one_letter_code
_entity_poly.pdbx_strand_id
1 'polypeptide(L)'
;AADRSAAEAELVTIGARLAELVVVGRPGADEAEESRVSLADPAREAETARLRAAWNDAYWRSFGWWEHRTVTGSQPSLYDCFNESDAMVSDISSVVSDFIASGKPYAVTDSAGLGAEEFRRQNTAVRAAVVLSNGAGELGELLAAVADPAADTLAGARRELKTYLLGPDEPTSMERFNAAVRALAAKAEARNTGVAQRIGDQAVAVPDREADSSGVGTGEPEATAAA
;
A
#
# COMPACT_ATOMS: atom_id res chain seq x y z
N ALA A 1 33.92 -0.94 -17.35
CA ALA A 1 34.53 0.14 -16.54
C ALA A 1 33.86 1.48 -16.83
N ALA A 2 33.87 1.96 -18.08
CA ALA A 2 33.16 3.18 -18.48
C ALA A 2 31.67 3.17 -18.12
N ASP A 3 30.95 2.07 -18.42
CA ASP A 3 29.52 1.95 -18.11
C ASP A 3 29.22 2.00 -16.60
N ARG A 4 30.11 1.46 -15.77
CA ARG A 4 29.96 1.49 -14.31
C ARG A 4 30.18 2.90 -13.77
N SER A 5 31.24 3.58 -14.21
CA SER A 5 31.49 4.96 -13.82
C SER A 5 30.39 5.92 -14.28
N ALA A 6 29.78 5.66 -15.44
CA ALA A 6 28.60 6.41 -15.89
C ALA A 6 27.40 6.18 -14.95
N ALA A 7 27.11 4.92 -14.60
CA ALA A 7 26.05 4.57 -13.68
C ALA A 7 26.24 5.20 -12.28
N GLU A 8 27.47 5.22 -11.76
CA GLU A 8 27.80 5.89 -10.50
C GLU A 8 27.53 7.40 -10.55
N ALA A 9 27.88 8.06 -11.65
CA ALA A 9 27.60 9.49 -11.84
C ALA A 9 26.10 9.79 -11.97
N GLU A 10 25.33 8.89 -12.61
CA GLU A 10 23.87 8.96 -12.68
C GLU A 10 23.25 8.86 -11.28
N LEU A 11 23.70 7.90 -10.46
CA LEU A 11 23.20 7.71 -9.09
C LEU A 11 23.35 8.97 -8.23
N VAL A 12 24.51 9.63 -8.29
CA VAL A 12 24.76 10.88 -7.56
C VAL A 12 23.82 11.99 -8.03
N THR A 13 23.71 12.14 -9.35
CA THR A 13 22.88 13.19 -9.96
C THR A 13 21.39 13.01 -9.64
N ILE A 14 20.89 11.78 -9.80
CA ILE A 14 19.49 11.45 -9.53
C ILE A 14 19.20 11.54 -8.03
N GLY A 15 20.12 11.07 -7.18
CA GLY A 15 20.00 11.16 -5.72
C GLY A 15 19.88 12.61 -5.24
N ALA A 16 20.69 13.53 -5.79
CA ALA A 16 20.58 14.95 -5.49
C ALA A 16 19.21 15.52 -5.89
N ARG A 17 18.72 15.19 -7.09
CA ARG A 17 17.40 15.64 -7.54
C ARG A 17 16.25 15.07 -6.69
N LEU A 18 16.32 13.79 -6.33
CA LEU A 18 15.34 13.18 -5.43
C LEU A 18 15.33 13.86 -4.06
N ALA A 19 16.49 14.23 -3.52
CA ALA A 19 16.58 14.94 -2.25
C ALA A 19 15.91 16.34 -2.31
N GLU A 20 16.08 17.07 -3.41
CA GLU A 20 15.38 18.35 -3.64
C GLU A 20 13.86 18.18 -3.66
N LEU A 21 13.35 17.10 -4.26
CA LEU A 21 11.91 16.83 -4.37
C LEU A 21 11.27 16.42 -3.03
N VAL A 22 12.05 15.90 -2.09
CA VAL A 22 11.58 15.51 -0.74
C VAL A 22 11.42 16.71 0.19
N VAL A 23 12.15 17.81 -0.03
CA VAL A 23 12.01 19.03 0.77
C VAL A 23 10.69 19.72 0.42
N VAL A 24 9.63 19.33 1.11
CA VAL A 24 8.29 19.88 0.98
C VAL A 24 7.84 20.33 2.35
N GLY A 25 7.43 21.59 2.49
CA GLY A 25 6.91 22.10 3.75
C GLY A 25 7.51 23.45 4.13
N ARG A 26 6.85 24.12 5.08
CA ARG A 26 7.38 25.33 5.69
C ARG A 26 8.38 24.93 6.79
N PRO A 27 9.44 25.72 7.02
CA PRO A 27 10.33 25.49 8.16
C PRO A 27 9.53 25.44 9.48
N GLY A 28 9.65 24.33 10.21
CA GLY A 28 9.00 24.13 11.52
C GLY A 28 7.59 23.53 11.50
N ALA A 29 7.08 23.07 10.34
CA ALA A 29 5.90 22.20 10.33
C ALA A 29 6.26 20.78 10.81
N ASP A 30 5.29 20.10 11.42
CA ASP A 30 5.39 18.67 11.72
C ASP A 30 4.74 17.82 10.61
N GLU A 31 5.00 16.52 10.63
CA GLU A 31 4.49 15.56 9.64
C GLU A 31 2.96 15.56 9.56
N ALA A 32 2.27 15.83 10.68
CA ALA A 32 0.82 15.84 10.74
C ALA A 32 0.23 17.07 10.05
N GLU A 33 0.84 18.25 10.26
CA GLU A 33 0.50 19.46 9.54
C GLU A 33 0.75 19.29 8.04
N GLU A 34 1.93 18.80 7.66
CA GLU A 34 2.32 18.59 6.26
C GLU A 34 1.37 17.63 5.54
N SER A 35 1.00 16.52 6.18
CA SER A 35 0.02 15.56 5.64
C SER A 35 -1.36 16.18 5.46
N ARG A 36 -1.80 17.02 6.41
CA ARG A 36 -3.12 17.69 6.36
C ARG A 36 -3.20 18.78 5.29
N VAL A 37 -2.14 19.55 5.09
CA VAL A 37 -2.15 20.71 4.17
C VAL A 37 -1.59 20.38 2.79
N SER A 38 -0.90 19.25 2.64
CA SER A 38 -0.36 18.84 1.34
C SER A 38 -1.46 18.72 0.31
N LEU A 39 -1.22 19.36 -0.83
CA LEU A 39 -1.99 19.17 -2.03
C LEU A 39 -1.23 18.19 -2.91
N ALA A 40 -1.96 17.28 -3.55
CA ALA A 40 -1.39 16.40 -4.56
C ALA A 40 -0.73 17.25 -5.66
N ASP A 41 0.52 16.91 -6.00
CA ASP A 41 1.27 17.51 -7.10
C ASP A 41 1.62 16.40 -8.10
N PRO A 42 0.73 16.12 -9.07
CA PRO A 42 0.90 15.00 -9.99
C PRO A 42 2.18 15.10 -10.82
N ALA A 43 2.66 16.31 -11.12
CA ALA A 43 3.89 16.51 -11.89
C ALA A 43 5.11 16.12 -11.07
N ARG A 44 5.16 16.53 -9.79
CA ARG A 44 6.21 16.13 -8.85
C ARG A 44 6.21 14.63 -8.59
N GLU A 45 5.03 14.04 -8.40
CA GLU A 45 4.89 12.60 -8.20
C GLU A 45 5.39 11.81 -9.42
N ALA A 46 5.00 12.22 -10.62
CA ALA A 46 5.46 11.61 -11.86
C ALA A 46 6.97 11.76 -12.05
N GLU A 47 7.54 12.93 -11.74
CA GLU A 47 9.00 13.15 -11.78
C GLU A 47 9.72 12.25 -10.77
N THR A 48 9.22 12.17 -9.54
CA THR A 48 9.79 11.32 -8.47
C THR A 48 9.76 9.85 -8.86
N ALA A 49 8.64 9.37 -9.41
CA ALA A 49 8.52 8.00 -9.88
C ALA A 49 9.52 7.69 -11.01
N ARG A 50 9.64 8.57 -12.00
CA ARG A 50 10.61 8.43 -13.09
C ARG A 50 12.06 8.42 -12.58
N LEU A 51 12.40 9.30 -11.65
CA LEU A 51 13.74 9.37 -11.06
C LEU A 51 14.05 8.14 -10.21
N ARG A 52 13.09 7.62 -9.44
CA ARG A 52 13.29 6.36 -8.69
C ARG A 52 13.54 5.17 -9.60
N ALA A 53 12.80 5.05 -10.70
CA ALA A 53 13.03 4.02 -11.70
C ALA A 53 14.44 4.15 -12.33
N ALA A 54 14.81 5.36 -12.76
CA ALA A 54 16.14 5.62 -13.31
C ALA A 54 17.28 5.37 -12.30
N TRP A 55 17.06 5.71 -11.02
CA TRP A 55 18.00 5.41 -9.94
C TRP A 55 18.19 3.91 -9.78
N ASN A 56 17.09 3.16 -9.77
CA ASN A 56 17.12 1.69 -9.65
C ASN A 56 17.90 1.07 -10.82
N ASP A 57 17.61 1.48 -12.05
CA ASP A 57 18.32 0.98 -13.23
C ASP A 57 19.82 1.31 -13.17
N ALA A 58 20.18 2.51 -12.71
CA ALA A 58 21.58 2.90 -12.54
C ALA A 58 22.26 2.09 -11.42
N TYR A 59 21.54 1.78 -10.34
CA TYR A 59 22.05 0.98 -9.23
C TYR A 59 22.52 -0.39 -9.71
N TRP A 60 21.68 -1.12 -10.44
CA TRP A 60 22.03 -2.47 -10.90
C TRP A 60 23.14 -2.49 -11.97
N ARG A 61 23.34 -1.38 -12.70
CA ARG A 61 24.48 -1.22 -13.63
C ARG A 61 25.79 -0.81 -12.95
N SER A 62 25.76 -0.37 -11.69
CA SER A 62 26.94 0.18 -11.03
C SER A 62 27.93 -0.90 -10.56
N PHE A 63 27.56 -2.17 -10.60
CA PHE A 63 28.40 -3.31 -10.23
C PHE A 63 28.22 -4.48 -11.22
N GLY A 64 29.09 -5.48 -11.13
CA GLY A 64 28.97 -6.71 -11.91
C GLY A 64 27.87 -7.64 -11.39
N TRP A 65 27.25 -8.41 -12.29
CA TRP A 65 26.21 -9.38 -11.94
C TRP A 65 26.68 -10.49 -10.96
N TRP A 66 27.99 -10.73 -10.87
CA TRP A 66 28.60 -11.71 -9.98
C TRP A 66 28.96 -11.15 -8.60
N GLU A 67 28.85 -9.84 -8.40
CA GLU A 67 29.28 -9.19 -7.17
C GLU A 67 28.24 -9.40 -6.08
N HIS A 68 28.65 -9.91 -4.92
CA HIS A 68 27.80 -9.97 -3.75
C HIS A 68 27.44 -8.56 -3.29
N ARG A 69 26.16 -8.29 -3.08
CA ARG A 69 25.64 -7.00 -2.63
C ARG A 69 24.90 -7.16 -1.31
N THR A 70 25.10 -6.20 -0.43
CA THR A 70 24.31 -6.03 0.79
C THR A 70 23.57 -4.71 0.70
N VAL A 71 22.25 -4.76 0.81
CA VAL A 71 21.39 -3.57 0.86
C VAL A 71 20.99 -3.34 2.31
N THR A 72 21.51 -2.28 2.91
CA THR A 72 21.25 -1.92 4.32
C THR A 72 20.43 -0.64 4.47
N GLY A 73 20.30 0.14 3.39
CA GLY A 73 19.53 1.38 3.34
C GLY A 73 18.11 1.16 2.85
N SER A 74 17.40 2.27 2.65
CA SER A 74 16.05 2.27 2.06
C SER A 74 16.03 2.09 0.54
N GLN A 75 17.19 2.05 -0.10
CA GLN A 75 17.35 1.93 -1.55
C GLN A 75 18.43 0.89 -1.92
N PRO A 76 18.22 0.08 -2.98
CA PRO A 76 16.96 -0.10 -3.71
C PRO A 76 15.82 -0.58 -2.80
N SER A 77 14.57 -0.35 -3.22
CA SER A 77 13.45 -0.81 -2.40
C SER A 77 13.38 -2.33 -2.37
N LEU A 78 12.70 -2.90 -1.37
CA LEU A 78 12.56 -4.34 -1.25
C LEU A 78 11.95 -4.98 -2.51
N TYR A 79 10.93 -4.34 -3.09
CA TYR A 79 10.28 -4.83 -4.31
C TYR A 79 11.17 -4.72 -5.54
N ASP A 80 12.06 -3.72 -5.61
CA ASP A 80 13.03 -3.63 -6.70
C ASP A 80 14.04 -4.78 -6.62
N CYS A 81 14.51 -5.13 -5.41
CA CYS A 81 15.34 -6.31 -5.19
C CYS A 81 14.62 -7.60 -5.63
N PHE A 82 13.32 -7.72 -5.37
CA PHE A 82 12.53 -8.88 -5.81
C PHE A 82 12.36 -8.95 -7.32
N ASN A 83 12.25 -7.80 -7.99
CA ASN A 83 12.11 -7.75 -9.44
C ASN A 83 13.39 -8.21 -10.13
N GLU A 84 14.56 -7.84 -9.58
CA GLU A 84 15.87 -8.24 -10.10
C GLU A 84 16.31 -9.66 -9.71
N SER A 85 15.73 -10.26 -8.66
CA SER A 85 16.10 -11.62 -8.26
C SER A 85 15.37 -12.70 -9.05
N ASP A 86 16.04 -13.81 -9.37
CA ASP A 86 15.38 -14.97 -9.97
C ASP A 86 14.74 -15.90 -8.92
N ALA A 87 15.28 -15.87 -7.70
CA ALA A 87 14.78 -16.62 -6.56
C ALA A 87 15.14 -15.94 -5.23
N MET A 88 14.52 -16.42 -4.14
CA MET A 88 14.80 -15.94 -2.80
C MET A 88 15.07 -17.10 -1.84
N VAL A 89 16.01 -16.89 -0.91
CA VAL A 89 16.19 -17.73 0.29
C VAL A 89 15.90 -16.85 1.50
N SER A 90 15.01 -17.32 2.39
CA SER A 90 14.63 -16.61 3.61
C SER A 90 14.44 -17.61 4.76
N ASP A 91 14.37 -17.11 5.98
CA ASP A 91 13.74 -17.82 7.10
C ASP A 91 12.21 -17.59 7.09
N ILE A 92 11.51 -17.97 8.17
CA ILE A 92 10.10 -17.62 8.34
C ILE A 92 9.98 -16.13 8.64
N SER A 93 9.89 -15.35 7.58
CA SER A 93 9.68 -13.90 7.61
C SER A 93 8.37 -13.53 6.94
N SER A 94 7.71 -12.47 7.41
CA SER A 94 6.54 -11.90 6.74
C SER A 94 6.85 -11.49 5.30
N VAL A 95 8.12 -11.15 5.03
CA VAL A 95 8.67 -10.79 3.71
C VAL A 95 8.47 -11.90 2.67
N VAL A 96 8.37 -13.18 3.10
CA VAL A 96 8.06 -14.30 2.19
C VAL A 96 6.68 -14.13 1.54
N SER A 97 5.71 -13.59 2.27
CA SER A 97 4.37 -13.34 1.74
C SER A 97 4.39 -12.30 0.62
N ASP A 98 5.24 -11.28 0.72
CA ASP A 98 5.39 -10.26 -0.31
C ASP A 98 6.08 -10.85 -1.56
N PHE A 99 7.09 -11.71 -1.37
CA PHE A 99 7.78 -12.37 -2.47
C PHE A 99 6.87 -13.34 -3.25
N ILE A 100 5.89 -13.97 -2.59
CA ILE A 100 4.89 -14.85 -3.22
C ILE A 100 4.12 -14.13 -4.35
N ALA A 101 3.96 -12.81 -4.27
CA ALA A 101 3.33 -12.01 -5.32
C ALA A 101 4.07 -12.13 -6.67
N SER A 102 5.39 -12.33 -6.65
CA SER A 102 6.21 -12.51 -7.86
C SER A 102 5.95 -13.85 -8.57
N GLY A 103 5.49 -14.87 -7.84
CA GLY A 103 5.39 -16.25 -8.33
C GLY A 103 6.74 -16.96 -8.56
N LYS A 104 7.86 -16.29 -8.30
CA LYS A 104 9.22 -16.81 -8.50
C LYS A 104 9.55 -17.90 -7.48
N PRO A 105 10.50 -18.82 -7.79
CA PRO A 105 10.96 -19.84 -6.86
C PRO A 105 11.51 -19.23 -5.56
N TYR A 106 11.22 -19.85 -4.42
CA TYR A 106 11.81 -19.45 -3.14
C TYR A 106 12.02 -20.65 -2.22
N ALA A 107 12.93 -20.49 -1.28
CA ALA A 107 13.25 -21.46 -0.26
C ALA A 107 13.15 -20.86 1.14
N VAL A 108 12.72 -21.69 2.09
CA VAL A 108 12.60 -21.32 3.51
C VAL A 108 13.44 -22.26 4.36
N THR A 109 14.27 -21.70 5.24
CA THR A 109 15.12 -22.46 6.15
C THR A 109 14.32 -22.98 7.35
N ASP A 110 14.32 -24.29 7.56
CA ASP A 110 13.81 -24.93 8.79
C ASP A 110 14.91 -24.98 9.85
N SER A 111 15.17 -23.82 10.47
CA SER A 111 16.22 -23.67 11.47
C SER A 111 15.98 -24.50 12.73
N ALA A 112 14.71 -24.81 13.01
CA ALA A 112 14.28 -25.59 14.16
C ALA A 112 14.41 -27.11 13.92
N GLY A 113 14.65 -27.56 12.68
CA GLY A 113 14.81 -28.96 12.34
C GLY A 113 13.52 -29.78 12.55
N LEU A 114 12.36 -29.19 12.32
CA LEU A 114 11.05 -29.86 12.43
C LEU A 114 10.87 -30.95 11.36
N GLY A 115 11.56 -30.80 10.23
CA GLY A 115 11.41 -31.62 9.04
C GLY A 115 10.38 -31.03 8.07
N ALA A 116 10.61 -31.22 6.77
CA ALA A 116 9.88 -30.52 5.71
C ALA A 116 8.35 -30.73 5.73
N GLU A 117 7.88 -31.91 6.14
CA GLU A 117 6.44 -32.20 6.20
C GLU A 117 5.76 -31.40 7.34
N GLU A 118 6.31 -31.50 8.54
CA GLU A 118 5.78 -30.80 9.72
C GLU A 118 5.92 -29.29 9.56
N PHE A 119 7.03 -28.83 8.96
CA PHE A 119 7.28 -27.42 8.71
C PHE A 119 6.24 -26.80 7.76
N ARG A 120 5.85 -27.53 6.69
CA ARG A 120 4.77 -27.13 5.78
C ARG A 120 3.40 -27.16 6.45
N ARG A 121 3.16 -28.10 7.36
CA ARG A 121 1.89 -28.20 8.11
C ARG A 121 1.69 -26.98 9.01
N GLN A 122 2.77 -26.50 9.64
CA GLN A 122 2.72 -25.35 10.54
C GLN A 122 2.73 -24.00 9.81
N ASN A 123 3.28 -23.91 8.60
CA ASN A 123 3.52 -22.65 7.91
C ASN A 123 2.92 -22.62 6.50
N THR A 124 1.83 -21.86 6.32
CA THR A 124 1.12 -21.72 5.04
C THR A 124 2.04 -21.24 3.92
N ALA A 125 2.93 -20.27 4.19
CA ALA A 125 3.86 -19.72 3.21
C ALA A 125 4.90 -20.76 2.72
N VAL A 126 5.16 -21.81 3.49
CA VAL A 126 6.18 -22.83 3.17
C VAL A 126 5.60 -23.93 2.26
N ARG A 127 4.27 -24.02 2.13
CA ARG A 127 3.59 -25.04 1.32
C ARG A 127 4.05 -25.08 -0.14
N ALA A 128 4.56 -23.96 -0.66
CA ALA A 128 5.03 -23.84 -2.03
C ALA A 128 6.53 -23.48 -2.13
N ALA A 129 7.28 -23.69 -1.04
CA ALA A 129 8.72 -23.41 -0.95
C ALA A 129 9.54 -24.70 -0.96
N VAL A 130 10.79 -24.59 -1.42
CA VAL A 130 11.84 -25.56 -1.07
C VAL A 130 12.15 -25.38 0.42
N VAL A 131 12.15 -26.48 1.19
CA VAL A 131 12.50 -26.43 2.61
C VAL A 131 13.97 -26.75 2.74
N LEU A 132 14.77 -25.80 3.21
CA LEU A 132 16.20 -26.00 3.44
C LEU A 132 16.39 -26.53 4.86
N SER A 133 17.04 -27.69 4.96
CA SER A 133 17.57 -28.16 6.23
C SER A 133 18.76 -27.29 6.68
N ASN A 134 19.21 -27.44 7.94
CA ASN A 134 20.40 -26.74 8.44
C ASN A 134 21.67 -27.05 7.62
N GLY A 135 21.70 -28.17 6.87
CA GLY A 135 22.78 -28.52 5.95
C GLY A 135 22.60 -27.96 4.53
N ALA A 136 21.44 -27.38 4.21
CA ALA A 136 21.07 -26.82 2.90
C ALA A 136 21.31 -27.77 1.70
N GLY A 137 21.19 -29.08 1.91
CA GLY A 137 21.36 -30.08 0.83
C GLY A 137 20.34 -29.93 -0.29
N GLU A 138 19.20 -29.31 0.02
CA GLU A 138 18.08 -29.09 -0.88
C GLU A 138 18.25 -27.83 -1.76
N LEU A 139 19.32 -27.05 -1.59
CA LEU A 139 19.56 -25.83 -2.37
C LEU A 139 19.61 -26.10 -3.89
N GLY A 140 20.06 -27.29 -4.29
CA GLY A 140 20.06 -27.72 -5.68
C GLY A 140 18.66 -27.75 -6.31
N GLU A 141 17.61 -28.03 -5.53
CA GLU A 141 16.23 -28.03 -6.01
C GLU A 141 15.77 -26.62 -6.38
N LEU A 142 16.13 -25.62 -5.58
CA LEU A 142 15.85 -24.21 -5.87
C LEU A 142 16.58 -23.77 -7.15
N LEU A 143 17.87 -24.08 -7.26
CA LEU A 143 18.67 -23.70 -8.41
C LEU A 143 18.22 -24.41 -9.70
N ALA A 144 17.74 -25.65 -9.61
CA ALA A 144 17.16 -26.35 -10.74
C ALA A 144 15.89 -25.65 -11.26
N ALA A 145 14.99 -25.22 -10.36
CA ALA A 145 13.79 -24.47 -10.71
C ALA A 145 14.10 -23.11 -11.35
N VAL A 146 15.18 -22.45 -10.92
CA VAL A 146 15.65 -21.19 -11.54
C VAL A 146 16.24 -21.43 -12.92
N ALA A 147 17.07 -22.47 -13.08
CA ALA A 147 17.76 -22.76 -14.33
C ALA A 147 16.82 -23.26 -15.44
N ASP A 148 15.78 -24.03 -15.07
CA ASP A 148 14.80 -24.59 -15.98
C ASP A 148 13.37 -24.50 -15.39
N PRO A 149 12.49 -23.64 -15.94
CA PRO A 149 11.09 -23.57 -15.53
C PRO A 149 10.33 -24.90 -15.62
N ALA A 150 10.76 -25.85 -16.46
CA ALA A 150 10.15 -27.18 -16.53
C ALA A 150 10.53 -28.09 -15.35
N ALA A 151 11.67 -27.83 -14.69
CA ALA A 151 12.09 -28.52 -13.47
C ALA A 151 11.40 -27.99 -12.22
N ASP A 152 10.68 -26.87 -12.33
CA ASP A 152 10.00 -26.23 -11.22
C ASP A 152 8.67 -26.91 -10.86
N THR A 153 8.78 -27.98 -10.08
CA THR A 153 7.63 -28.77 -9.61
C THR A 153 6.71 -27.99 -8.67
N LEU A 154 7.16 -26.86 -8.10
CA LEU A 154 6.42 -26.06 -7.12
C LEU A 154 5.67 -24.87 -7.77
N ALA A 155 5.86 -24.60 -9.07
CA ALA A 155 5.21 -23.49 -9.75
C ALA A 155 3.68 -23.52 -9.63
N GLY A 156 3.07 -24.71 -9.72
CA GLY A 156 1.62 -24.88 -9.53
C GLY A 156 1.18 -24.50 -8.11
N ALA A 157 1.86 -25.04 -7.10
CA ALA A 157 1.60 -24.74 -5.70
C ALA A 157 1.78 -23.24 -5.39
N ARG A 158 2.77 -22.57 -6.00
CA ARG A 158 2.98 -21.12 -5.83
C ARG A 158 1.84 -20.31 -6.44
N ARG A 159 1.32 -20.68 -7.62
CA ARG A 159 0.14 -20.02 -8.21
C ARG A 159 -1.11 -20.17 -7.34
N GLU A 160 -1.35 -21.38 -6.82
CA GLU A 160 -2.47 -21.64 -5.91
C GLU A 160 -2.34 -20.84 -4.61
N LEU A 161 -1.14 -20.84 -4.01
CA LEU A 161 -0.86 -20.11 -2.79
C LEU A 161 -0.99 -18.59 -2.98
N LYS A 162 -0.45 -18.06 -4.09
CA LYS A 162 -0.60 -16.65 -4.47
C LYS A 162 -2.08 -16.25 -4.56
N THR A 163 -2.88 -17.06 -5.25
CA THR A 163 -4.32 -16.82 -5.40
C THR A 163 -5.04 -16.88 -4.05
N TYR A 164 -4.70 -17.86 -3.20
CA TYR A 164 -5.28 -18.03 -1.88
C TYR A 164 -4.99 -16.83 -0.95
N LEU A 165 -3.77 -16.29 -0.99
CA LEU A 165 -3.36 -15.21 -0.09
C LEU A 165 -3.71 -13.81 -0.63
N LEU A 166 -3.51 -13.57 -1.93
CA LEU A 166 -3.56 -12.24 -2.54
C LEU A 166 -4.79 -12.02 -3.43
N GLY A 167 -5.55 -13.09 -3.70
CA GLY A 167 -6.63 -13.08 -4.67
C GLY A 167 -6.13 -13.19 -6.11
N PRO A 168 -7.01 -12.94 -7.10
CA PRO A 168 -6.64 -13.05 -8.51
C PRO A 168 -5.66 -11.94 -8.93
N ASP A 169 -4.91 -12.21 -10.00
CA ASP A 169 -3.99 -11.23 -10.59
C ASP A 169 -4.74 -10.08 -11.26
N GLU A 170 -5.89 -10.38 -11.89
CA GLU A 170 -6.69 -9.40 -12.62
C GLU A 170 -8.18 -9.43 -12.19
N PRO A 171 -8.82 -8.26 -11.97
CA PRO A 171 -8.19 -6.94 -11.87
C PRO A 171 -7.25 -6.88 -10.66
N THR A 172 -6.16 -6.12 -10.76
CA THR A 172 -5.12 -6.04 -9.71
C THR A 172 -5.69 -5.65 -8.35
N SER A 173 -5.01 -6.02 -7.26
CA SER A 173 -5.38 -5.60 -5.90
C SER A 173 -5.56 -4.09 -5.76
N MET A 174 -4.71 -3.31 -6.46
CA MET A 174 -4.79 -1.85 -6.48
C MET A 174 -6.03 -1.35 -7.20
N GLU A 175 -6.39 -1.93 -8.35
CA GLU A 175 -7.62 -1.56 -9.07
C GLU A 175 -8.87 -1.89 -8.27
N ARG A 176 -8.90 -3.07 -7.63
CA ARG A 176 -10.01 -3.47 -6.74
C ARG A 176 -10.15 -2.53 -5.56
N PHE A 177 -9.03 -2.19 -4.91
CA PHE A 177 -9.01 -1.24 -3.80
C PHE A 177 -9.49 0.14 -4.25
N ASN A 178 -8.95 0.66 -5.36
CA ASN A 178 -9.35 1.95 -5.92
C ASN A 178 -10.84 1.98 -6.29
N ALA A 179 -11.39 0.90 -6.85
CA ALA A 179 -12.80 0.79 -7.13
C ALA A 179 -13.65 0.81 -5.84
N ALA A 180 -13.22 0.10 -4.80
CA ALA A 180 -13.89 0.09 -3.50
C ALA A 180 -13.87 1.48 -2.83
N VAL A 181 -12.74 2.19 -2.87
CA VAL A 181 -12.61 3.56 -2.36
C VAL A 181 -13.55 4.51 -3.10
N ARG A 182 -13.58 4.46 -4.44
CA ARG A 182 -14.52 5.28 -5.23
C ARG A 182 -15.97 4.98 -4.89
N ALA A 183 -16.34 3.71 -4.72
CA ALA A 183 -17.68 3.32 -4.34
C ALA A 183 -18.07 3.81 -2.94
N LEU A 184 -17.12 3.80 -1.99
CA LEU A 184 -17.32 4.35 -0.65
C LEU A 184 -17.51 5.86 -0.68
N ALA A 185 -16.70 6.58 -1.45
CA ALA A 185 -16.80 8.03 -1.62
C ALA A 185 -18.19 8.43 -2.16
N ALA A 186 -18.65 7.78 -3.23
CA ALA A 186 -19.98 8.03 -3.81
C ALA A 186 -21.13 7.84 -2.79
N LYS A 187 -21.03 6.80 -1.93
CA LYS A 187 -22.00 6.58 -0.85
C LYS A 187 -21.97 7.71 0.19
N ALA A 188 -20.77 8.17 0.55
CA ALA A 188 -20.60 9.25 1.51
C ALA A 188 -21.16 10.58 0.98
N GLU A 189 -20.92 10.90 -0.28
CA GLU A 189 -21.46 12.09 -0.95
C GLU A 189 -22.99 12.08 -1.01
N ALA A 190 -23.58 10.94 -1.40
CA ALA A 190 -25.04 10.77 -1.41
C ALA A 190 -25.65 10.97 -0.02
N ARG A 191 -25.03 10.38 1.02
CA ARG A 191 -25.44 10.58 2.42
C ARG A 191 -25.35 12.05 2.84
N ASN A 192 -24.23 12.71 2.56
CA ASN A 192 -24.00 14.09 2.95
C ASN A 192 -25.00 15.04 2.27
N THR A 193 -25.31 14.79 1.00
CA THR A 193 -26.36 15.52 0.26
C THR A 193 -27.73 15.35 0.92
N GLY A 194 -28.11 14.12 1.26
CA GLY A 194 -29.38 13.86 1.96
C GLY A 194 -29.45 14.45 3.38
N VAL A 195 -28.32 14.54 4.09
CA VAL A 195 -28.26 15.25 5.38
C VAL A 195 -28.44 16.76 5.17
N ALA A 196 -27.74 17.36 4.20
CA ALA A 196 -27.85 18.78 3.90
C ALA A 196 -29.28 19.18 3.50
N GLN A 197 -29.95 18.35 2.69
CA GLN A 197 -31.35 18.56 2.31
C GLN A 197 -32.28 18.56 3.54
N ARG A 198 -32.15 17.58 4.44
CA ARG A 198 -32.98 17.52 5.67
C ARG A 198 -32.74 18.69 6.61
N ILE A 199 -31.50 19.15 6.74
CA ILE A 199 -31.18 20.33 7.57
C ILE A 199 -31.75 21.61 6.92
N GLY A 200 -31.67 21.72 5.58
CA GLY A 200 -32.26 22.82 4.83
C GLY A 200 -33.79 22.88 4.94
N ASP A 201 -34.46 21.72 4.85
CA ASP A 201 -35.92 21.62 4.98
C ASP A 201 -36.41 21.94 6.41
N GLN A 202 -35.62 21.62 7.44
CA GLN A 202 -35.93 21.97 8.83
C GLN A 202 -35.78 23.47 9.13
N ALA A 203 -35.00 24.22 8.36
CA ALA A 203 -34.83 25.66 8.55
C ALA A 203 -36.01 26.50 8.03
N VAL A 204 -36.96 25.90 7.28
CA VAL A 204 -38.16 26.58 6.73
C VAL A 204 -39.42 26.28 7.56
N ALA A 205 -39.30 26.13 8.88
CA ALA A 205 -40.44 26.29 9.78
C ALA A 205 -40.65 27.80 10.05
N VAL A 206 -41.34 28.48 9.14
CA VAL A 206 -41.83 29.86 9.37
C VAL A 206 -42.81 29.81 10.55
N PRO A 207 -42.66 30.66 11.59
CA PRO A 207 -43.62 30.67 12.68
C PRO A 207 -44.98 31.16 12.17
N ASP A 208 -46.04 30.43 12.53
CA ASP A 208 -47.43 30.80 12.23
C ASP A 208 -47.72 32.21 12.73
N ARG A 209 -48.11 33.10 11.80
CA ARG A 209 -48.55 34.48 12.10
C ARG A 209 -50.01 34.54 12.58
N GLU A 210 -50.50 33.52 13.28
CA GLU A 210 -51.86 33.53 13.85
C GLU A 210 -51.90 33.61 15.38
N ALA A 211 -50.75 33.69 16.06
CA ALA A 211 -50.71 33.87 17.52
C ALA A 211 -50.95 35.33 18.00
N ASP A 212 -51.04 36.32 17.10
CA ASP A 212 -51.11 37.75 17.46
C ASP A 212 -52.52 38.37 17.40
N SER A 213 -53.61 37.59 17.26
CA SER A 213 -54.97 38.15 17.09
C SER A 213 -56.04 37.83 18.15
N SER A 214 -55.69 37.30 19.32
CA SER A 214 -56.63 37.30 20.46
C SER A 214 -56.46 38.58 21.29
N GLY A 215 -57.22 39.61 20.92
CA GLY A 215 -57.11 40.98 21.42
C GLY A 215 -57.28 41.17 22.93
N VAL A 216 -56.41 42.00 23.50
CA VAL A 216 -56.64 42.67 24.78
C VAL A 216 -57.57 43.85 24.54
N GLY A 217 -58.83 43.72 24.95
CA GLY A 217 -59.77 44.83 25.07
C GLY A 217 -59.76 45.37 26.50
N THR A 218 -59.11 46.51 26.71
CA THR A 218 -59.18 47.31 27.95
C THR A 218 -60.44 48.16 27.97
N GLY A 219 -61.26 48.06 29.02
CA GLY A 219 -62.37 48.98 29.28
C GLY A 219 -63.18 48.63 30.54
N GLU A 220 -62.81 49.21 31.69
CA GLU A 220 -63.63 49.31 32.92
C GLU A 220 -64.79 50.34 32.74
N PRO A 221 -65.72 50.57 33.70
CA PRO A 221 -66.35 49.70 34.72
C PRO A 221 -67.91 49.85 34.76
N GLU A 222 -68.67 48.94 35.42
CA GLU A 222 -69.93 49.31 36.09
C GLU A 222 -70.39 48.28 37.14
N ALA A 223 -71.09 48.75 38.18
CA ALA A 223 -71.25 48.13 39.50
C ALA A 223 -72.65 47.56 39.81
N THR A 224 -72.70 46.67 40.82
CA THR A 224 -73.84 46.28 41.71
C THR A 224 -75.06 45.55 41.07
N ALA A 225 -75.79 44.62 41.69
CA ALA A 225 -76.11 44.37 43.11
C ALA A 225 -76.50 42.90 43.40
N ALA A 226 -76.67 42.62 44.69
CA ALA A 226 -76.88 41.33 45.35
C ALA A 226 -78.22 40.60 45.08
N ALA A 227 -78.21 39.28 45.36
CA ALA A 227 -79.16 38.61 46.24
C ALA A 227 -78.44 37.45 46.97
#